data_AF-A0A4Q3IKV7-F1
#
_entry.id   AF-A0A4Q3IKV7-F1
#
_cell.length_a   1.000
_cell.length_b   1.000
_cell.length_c   1.000
_cell.angle_alpha   90.00
_cell.angle_beta   90.00
_cell.angle_gamma   90.00
#
_symmetry.space_group_name_H-M   'P 1'
#
loop_
_entity.id
_entity.type
_entity.pdbx_description
1 polymer ?
#
loop_
_entity_poly.entity_id
_entity_poly.type
_entity_poly.pdbx_seq_one_letter_code
_entity_poly.pdbx_strand_id
1 'polypeptide(L)' 'MSRSAARENTRLELSRHAARLFLERGVADTTGDDIAAAAGVATRTLWRHFRSKESAVEPLFT' A
#
# COMPACT_ATOMS: atom_id res chain seq x y z
N MET A 1 4.97 3.94 -22.27
CA MET A 1 4.50 3.28 -21.03
C MET A 1 2.99 3.43 -20.94
N SER A 2 2.24 2.33 -20.79
CA SER A 2 0.77 2.38 -20.67
C SER A 2 0.35 2.99 -19.33
N ARG A 3 -0.77 3.74 -19.29
CA ARG A 3 -1.36 4.24 -18.04
C ARG A 3 -1.70 3.11 -17.04
N SER A 4 -1.96 1.90 -17.52
CA SER A 4 -2.17 0.72 -16.66
C SER A 4 -0.89 0.30 -15.94
N ALA A 5 0.25 0.28 -16.65
CA ALA A 5 1.53 -0.12 -16.08
C ALA A 5 2.02 0.85 -14.99
N ALA A 6 1.84 2.16 -15.18
CA ALA A 6 2.18 3.15 -14.17
C ALA A 6 1.34 2.97 -12.89
N ARG A 7 0.03 2.69 -13.05
CA ARG A 7 -0.88 2.43 -11.92
C ARG A 7 -0.50 1.16 -11.17
N GLU A 8 -0.12 0.10 -11.88
CA GLU A 8 0.30 -1.15 -11.24
C GLU A 8 1.61 -0.96 -10.47
N ASN A 9 2.55 -0.21 -11.02
CA ASN A 9 3.81 0.11 -10.34
C ASN A 9 3.55 0.89 -9.04
N THR A 10 2.68 1.90 -9.06
CA THR A 10 2.26 2.61 -7.83
C THR A 10 1.61 1.66 -6.83
N ARG A 11 0.76 0.73 -7.30
CA ARG A 11 0.11 -0.25 -6.42
C ARG A 11 1.14 -1.14 -5.73
N LEU A 12 2.14 -1.65 -6.46
CA LEU A 12 3.21 -2.47 -5.91
C LEU A 12 4.09 -1.71 -4.90
N GLU A 13 4.43 -0.45 -5.17
CA GLU A 13 5.21 0.35 -4.21
C GLU A 13 4.44 0.54 -2.89
N LEU A 14 3.15 0.87 -2.95
CA LEU A 14 2.29 0.96 -1.76
C LEU A 14 2.26 -0.36 -0.98
N SER A 15 2.20 -1.49 -1.70
CA SER A 15 2.21 -2.82 -1.09
C SER A 15 3.51 -3.13 -0.34
N ARG A 16 4.66 -2.69 -0.87
CA ARG A 16 5.95 -2.85 -0.19
C ARG A 16 6.01 -2.04 1.11
N HIS A 17 5.51 -0.80 1.09
CA HIS A 17 5.42 0.01 2.31
C HIS A 17 4.50 -0.63 3.36
N ALA A 18 3.35 -1.16 2.94
CA ALA A 18 2.44 -1.88 3.83
C ALA A 18 3.09 -3.11 4.47
N ALA A 19 3.73 -3.97 3.65
CA ALA A 19 4.40 -5.16 4.14
C ALA A 19 5.54 -4.83 5.11
N ARG A 20 6.36 -3.82 4.81
CA ARG A 20 7.42 -3.35 5.70
C ARG A 20 6.86 -2.97 7.08
N LEU A 21 5.81 -2.14 7.10
CA LEU A 21 5.20 -1.69 8.34
C LEU A 21 4.52 -2.83 9.12
N PHE A 22 3.86 -3.76 8.42
CA PHE A 22 3.32 -4.96 9.06
C PHE A 22 4.39 -5.84 9.69
N LEU A 23 5.57 -5.97 9.08
CA LEU A 23 6.70 -6.71 9.65
C LEU A 23 7.32 -5.99 10.85
N GLU A 24 7.41 -4.66 10.81
CA GLU A 24 8.10 -3.87 11.85
C GLU A 24 7.30 -3.74 13.15
N ARG A 25 5.97 -3.61 13.06
CA ARG A 25 5.10 -3.34 14.22
C ARG A 25 3.84 -4.19 14.28
N GLY A 26 3.62 -5.08 13.31
CA GLY A 26 2.41 -5.88 13.23
C GLY A 26 1.26 -5.17 12.50
N VAL A 27 0.26 -5.97 12.12
CA VAL A 27 -0.93 -5.51 11.37
C VAL A 27 -1.85 -4.66 12.25
N ALA A 28 -2.02 -5.03 13.52
CA ALA A 28 -2.89 -4.32 14.45
C ALA A 28 -2.43 -2.86 14.64
N ASP A 29 -1.14 -2.64 14.84
CA ASP A 29 -0.54 -1.32 15.11
C ASP A 29 -0.18 -0.52 13.85
N THR A 30 -0.50 -1.06 12.67
CA THR A 30 -0.36 -0.34 11.40
C THR A 30 -1.71 0.18 10.93
N THR A 31 -1.78 1.47 10.60
CA THR A 31 -2.96 2.10 9.99
C THR A 31 -2.73 2.39 8.51
N GLY A 32 -3.80 2.64 7.76
CA GLY A 32 -3.68 3.09 6.37
C GLY A 32 -3.02 4.47 6.24
N ASP A 33 -3.22 5.36 7.22
CA ASP A 33 -2.56 6.66 7.24
C ASP A 33 -1.04 6.51 7.34
N ASP A 34 -0.56 5.58 8.17
CA ASP A 34 0.88 5.32 8.25
C ASP A 34 1.46 4.77 6.95
N ILE A 35 0.74 3.88 6.27
CA ILE A 35 1.17 3.31 4.98
C ILE A 35 1.24 4.43 3.93
N ALA A 36 0.22 5.28 3.89
CA ALA A 36 0.17 6.41 2.97
C ALA A 36 1.30 7.42 3.24
N ALA A 37 1.55 7.74 4.52
CA ALA A 37 2.65 8.60 4.93
C ALA A 37 4.02 8.00 4.56
N ALA A 38 4.23 6.70 4.81
CA ALA A 38 5.47 6.01 4.45
C ALA A 38 5.72 5.99 2.94
N ALA A 39 4.66 5.97 2.13
CA ALA A 39 4.73 6.02 0.67
C ALA A 39 4.71 7.45 0.09
N GLY A 40 4.63 8.49 0.93
CA GLY A 40 4.58 9.89 0.48
C GLY A 40 3.31 10.25 -0.30
N VAL A 41 2.18 9.57 -0.05
CA VAL A 41 0.90 9.83 -0.72
C VAL A 41 -0.17 10.24 0.28
N ALA A 42 -1.22 10.90 -0.20
CA ALA A 42 -2.42 11.12 0.60
C ALA A 42 -3.13 9.78 0.89
N THR A 43 -3.71 9.61 2.07
CA THR A 43 -4.47 8.39 2.43
C THR A 43 -5.62 8.10 1.46
N ARG A 44 -6.27 9.14 0.93
CA ARG A 44 -7.29 8.98 -0.11
C ARG A 44 -6.74 8.26 -1.35
N THR A 45 -5.47 8.45 -1.69
CA THR A 45 -4.82 7.74 -2.80
C THR A 45 -4.67 6.27 -2.46
N LEU A 46 -4.19 5.93 -1.26
CA LEU A 46 -4.11 4.52 -0.81
C LEU A 46 -5.47 3.82 -0.95
N TRP A 47 -6.55 4.43 -0.45
CA TRP A 47 -7.90 3.86 -0.51
C TRP A 47 -8.53 3.82 -1.91
N ARG A 48 -7.94 4.50 -2.91
CA ARG A 48 -8.30 4.29 -4.32
C ARG A 48 -7.73 2.98 -4.87
N HIS A 49 -6.64 2.47 -4.28
CA HIS A 49 -5.97 1.25 -4.71
C HIS A 49 -6.43 0.02 -3.91
N PHE A 50 -6.74 0.19 -2.62
CA PHE A 50 -7.05 -0.92 -1.71
C PHE A 50 -8.34 -0.69 -0.93
N ARG A 51 -9.02 -1.80 -0.59
CA ARG A 51 -10.26 -1.77 0.20
C ARG A 51 -10.02 -1.72 1.71
N SER A 52 -8.90 -2.26 2.17
CA SER A 52 -8.45 -2.22 3.56
C SER A 52 -6.93 -2.18 3.63
N LYS A 53 -6.37 -2.03 4.84
CA LYS A 53 -4.92 -2.08 5.05
C LYS A 53 -4.36 -3.46 4.74
N GLU A 54 -5.11 -4.52 5.05
CA GLU A 54 -4.72 -5.92 4.80
C GLU A 54 -4.65 -6.20 3.29
N SER A 55 -5.61 -5.69 2.51
CA SER A 55 -5.55 -5.81 1.05
C SER A 55 -4.35 -5.10 0.41
N ALA A 56 -3.67 -4.21 1.14
CA ALA A 56 -2.48 -3.54 0.63
C ALA A 56 -1.33 -4.51 0.36
N VAL A 57 -1.26 -5.68 1.01
CA VAL A 57 -0.18 -6.66 0.75
C VAL A 57 -0.56 -7.72 -0.28
N GLU A 58 -1.84 -7.85 -0.65
CA GLU A 58 -2.30 -8.83 -1.66
C GLU A 58 -1.47 -8.80 -2.95
N PRO A 59 -1.10 -7.64 -3.54
CA PRO A 59 -0.33 -7.60 -4.79
C PRO A 59 1.08 -8.20 -4.71
N LEU A 60 1.60 -8.49 -3.52
CA LEU A 60 2.91 -9.14 -3.35
C LEU A 60 2.84 -10.66 -3.56
N PHE A 61 1.64 -11.23 -3.61
CA PHE A 61 1.41 -12.67 -3.68
C PHE A 61 0.80 -13.12 -5.01
N THR A 62 0.71 -12.23 -6.01
CA THR A 62 0.14 -12.49 -7.35
C THR A 62 1.22 -12.40 -8.41
#